data_AF-A0A946APU3-F1
#
_entry.id   AF-A0A946APU3-F1
#
_cell.length_a   1.000
_cell.length_b   1.000
_cell.length_c   1.000
_cell.angle_alpha   90.00
_cell.angle_beta   90.00
_cell.angle_gamma   90.00
#
_symmetry.space_group_name_H-M   'P 1'
#
loop_
_entity.id
_entity.type
_entity.pdbx_description
1 polymer ?
#
loop_
_entity_poly.entity_id
_entity_poly.type
_entity_poly.pdbx_seq_one_letter_code
_entity_poly.pdbx_strand_id
1 'polypeptide(L)'
;MKIQITGLFLLILIVGCSTPTKNMQVNVNVKGLKKGTLYLERVEDSLIVAIDSFVVSREENAVLGTNLKYSELFYVQLDRNNPGDKNNRIPFFGDQGEITIHTTLDDYVTNAEITGSPTQEVYRSYMRIINQFNNEELDLLAAYFNAQINENTDSLALLEKQSANLLKRKMLFTTNFAVNNANSVVAPYLALSELSAAPKSLLDTIANTMSEDVASSRYGKLLVDYLSVLEK
;
A
#
# COMPACT_ATOMS: atom_id res chain seq x y z
N MET A 1 5.04 -49.91 -65.11
CA MET A 1 5.30 -49.75 -63.67
C MET A 1 5.40 -48.26 -63.37
N LYS A 2 4.40 -47.65 -62.72
CA LYS A 2 4.41 -46.23 -62.32
C LYS A 2 4.26 -46.18 -60.81
N ILE A 3 5.30 -45.71 -60.12
CA ILE A 3 5.31 -45.57 -58.66
C ILE A 3 4.87 -44.13 -58.35
N GLN A 4 3.69 -43.97 -57.74
CA GLN A 4 3.24 -42.69 -57.20
C GLN A 4 3.77 -42.57 -55.76
N ILE A 5 4.59 -41.55 -55.51
CA ILE A 5 5.09 -41.20 -54.18
C ILE A 5 4.16 -40.15 -53.61
N THR A 6 3.27 -40.56 -52.71
CA THR A 6 2.39 -39.67 -51.94
C THR A 6 3.21 -39.10 -50.79
N GLY A 7 3.62 -37.83 -50.90
CA GLY A 7 4.28 -37.11 -49.82
C GLY A 7 3.28 -36.69 -48.73
N LEU A 8 3.41 -37.27 -47.54
CA LEU A 8 2.63 -36.88 -46.36
C LEU A 8 3.30 -35.65 -45.72
N PHE A 9 2.68 -34.49 -45.89
CA PHE A 9 3.14 -33.23 -45.29
C PHE A 9 2.69 -33.18 -43.82
N LEU A 10 3.63 -33.38 -42.89
CA LEU A 10 3.37 -33.30 -41.46
C LEU A 10 3.31 -31.82 -41.03
N LEU A 11 2.11 -31.33 -40.76
CA LEU A 11 1.86 -29.97 -40.28
C LEU A 11 2.17 -29.91 -38.76
N ILE A 12 3.34 -29.38 -38.41
CA ILE A 12 3.72 -29.15 -37.01
C ILE A 12 3.05 -27.84 -36.55
N LEU A 13 1.99 -27.94 -35.76
CA LEU A 13 1.37 -26.80 -35.08
C LEU A 13 2.26 -26.39 -33.89
N ILE A 14 2.99 -25.30 -34.05
CA ILE A 14 3.72 -24.65 -32.96
C ILE A 14 2.69 -23.89 -32.12
N VAL A 15 2.25 -24.48 -31.01
CA VAL A 15 1.47 -23.77 -30.00
C VAL A 15 2.44 -22.90 -29.21
N GLY A 16 2.51 -21.61 -29.55
CA GLY A 16 3.21 -20.62 -28.76
C GLY A 16 2.53 -20.49 -27.40
N CYS A 17 3.21 -20.95 -26.34
CA CYS A 17 2.80 -20.72 -24.97
C CYS A 17 3.07 -19.25 -24.64
N SER A 18 2.08 -18.36 -24.83
CA SER A 18 2.14 -17.04 -24.22
C SER A 18 1.88 -17.22 -22.72
N THR A 19 2.86 -16.84 -21.89
CA THR A 19 2.60 -16.69 -20.46
C THR A 19 1.47 -15.68 -20.31
N PRO A 20 0.39 -15.98 -19.56
CA PRO A 20 -0.67 -15.02 -19.32
C PRO A 20 -0.07 -13.73 -18.76
N THR A 21 -0.30 -12.60 -19.43
CA THR A 21 0.14 -11.30 -18.92
C THR A 21 -0.53 -11.06 -17.58
N LYS A 22 0.28 -10.77 -16.56
CA LYS A 22 -0.21 -10.47 -15.22
C LYS A 22 -1.11 -9.24 -15.29
N ASN A 23 -2.26 -9.28 -14.59
CA ASN A 23 -3.28 -8.23 -14.73
C ASN A 23 -2.94 -6.92 -14.01
N MET A 24 -1.89 -6.90 -13.18
CA MET A 24 -1.19 -5.69 -12.74
C MET A 24 0.26 -5.75 -13.19
N GLN A 25 0.70 -4.67 -13.82
CA GLN A 25 2.09 -4.41 -14.18
C GLN A 25 2.57 -3.14 -13.47
N VAL A 26 3.76 -3.22 -12.86
CA VAL A 26 4.39 -2.14 -12.12
C VAL A 26 5.69 -1.78 -12.81
N ASN A 27 5.68 -0.63 -13.49
CA ASN A 27 6.82 -0.05 -14.16
C ASN A 27 7.61 0.79 -13.16
N VAL A 28 8.81 0.35 -12.79
CA VAL A 28 9.65 1.01 -11.80
C VAL A 28 10.85 1.63 -12.51
N ASN A 29 10.97 2.96 -12.39
CA ASN A 29 12.11 3.72 -12.88
C ASN A 29 12.87 4.30 -11.68
N VAL A 30 14.11 3.85 -11.50
CA VAL A 30 14.98 4.31 -10.42
C VAL A 30 16.16 5.05 -11.03
N LYS A 31 16.08 6.38 -11.07
CA LYS A 31 17.13 7.22 -11.63
C LYS A 31 18.45 7.00 -10.90
N GLY A 32 19.52 6.73 -11.65
CA GLY A 32 20.86 6.48 -11.12
C GLY A 32 21.12 5.06 -10.60
N LEU A 33 20.14 4.16 -10.64
CA LEU A 33 20.34 2.75 -10.27
C LEU A 33 21.04 1.99 -11.41
N LYS A 34 22.28 1.57 -11.17
CA LYS A 34 23.07 0.79 -12.15
C LYS A 34 23.07 -0.71 -11.88
N LYS A 35 22.91 -1.11 -10.62
CA LYS A 35 22.91 -2.50 -10.18
C LYS A 35 22.08 -2.66 -8.92
N GLY A 36 21.29 -3.74 -8.86
CA GLY A 36 20.49 -4.12 -7.71
C GLY A 36 19.40 -5.09 -8.12
N THR A 37 18.60 -5.53 -7.16
CA THR A 37 17.39 -6.32 -7.43
C THR A 37 16.20 -5.56 -6.89
N LEU A 38 15.18 -5.39 -7.72
CA LEU A 38 13.88 -4.90 -7.30
C LEU A 38 12.98 -6.10 -7.01
N TYR A 39 12.29 -6.09 -5.88
CA TYR A 39 11.30 -7.10 -5.52
C TYR A 39 9.93 -6.45 -5.43
N LEU A 40 8.93 -7.05 -6.07
CA LEU A 40 7.54 -6.78 -5.76
C LEU A 40 7.16 -7.68 -4.59
N GLU A 41 6.71 -7.07 -3.50
CA GLU A 41 6.36 -7.79 -2.28
C GLU A 41 4.92 -7.49 -1.84
N ARG A 42 4.34 -8.42 -1.07
CA ARG A 42 3.07 -8.22 -0.35
C ARG A 42 3.14 -8.86 1.03
N VAL A 43 2.17 -8.54 1.88
CA VAL A 43 2.03 -9.23 3.17
C VAL A 43 1.26 -10.54 2.98
N GLU A 44 1.77 -11.67 3.41
CA GLU A 44 1.08 -12.97 3.52
C GLU A 44 1.29 -13.50 4.94
N ASP A 45 0.22 -13.84 5.65
CA ASP A 45 0.29 -14.40 7.02
C ASP A 45 1.20 -13.60 7.99
N SER A 46 1.11 -12.27 7.91
CA SER A 46 1.92 -11.30 8.68
C SER A 46 3.40 -11.21 8.27
N LEU A 47 3.83 -11.93 7.25
CA LEU A 47 5.18 -11.87 6.68
C LEU A 47 5.17 -11.07 5.37
N ILE A 48 6.23 -10.32 5.09
CA ILE A 48 6.44 -9.72 3.77
C ILE A 48 7.12 -10.76 2.88
N VAL A 49 6.51 -11.07 1.74
CA VAL A 49 7.01 -12.07 0.79
C VAL A 49 7.18 -11.45 -0.59
N ALA A 50 8.28 -11.78 -1.26
CA ALA A 50 8.53 -11.39 -2.65
C ALA A 50 7.73 -12.30 -3.60
N ILE A 51 6.93 -11.67 -4.47
CA ILE A 51 6.07 -12.35 -5.45
C ILE A 51 6.53 -12.15 -6.89
N ASP A 52 7.42 -11.18 -7.12
CA ASP A 52 8.12 -10.98 -8.38
C ASP A 52 9.46 -10.31 -8.12
N SER A 53 10.38 -10.38 -9.08
CA SER A 53 11.67 -9.70 -8.98
C SER A 53 12.22 -9.30 -10.34
N PHE A 54 13.08 -8.29 -10.35
CA PHE A 54 13.77 -7.81 -11.53
C PHE A 54 15.21 -7.47 -11.17
N VAL A 55 16.17 -8.09 -11.86
CA VAL A 55 17.60 -7.81 -11.67
C VAL A 55 18.00 -6.66 -12.57
N VAL A 56 18.38 -5.54 -11.96
CA VAL A 56 18.87 -4.34 -12.66
C VAL A 56 20.37 -4.49 -12.90
N SER A 57 20.77 -4.40 -14.17
CA SER A 57 22.19 -4.51 -14.59
C SER A 57 22.72 -3.23 -15.26
N ARG A 58 21.82 -2.32 -15.59
CA ARG A 58 22.05 -0.96 -16.11
C ARG A 58 20.82 -0.13 -15.75
N GLU A 59 20.91 1.19 -15.94
CA GLU A 59 19.75 2.06 -15.75
C GLU A 59 18.70 1.76 -16.83
N GLU A 60 17.61 1.11 -16.44
CA GLU A 60 16.50 0.71 -17.30
C GLU A 60 15.19 0.63 -16.51
N ASN A 61 14.07 0.60 -17.22
CA ASN A 61 12.76 0.41 -16.61
C ASN A 61 12.60 -1.06 -16.19
N ALA A 62 12.36 -1.30 -14.91
CA ALA A 62 12.00 -2.62 -14.41
C ALA A 62 10.49 -2.82 -14.52
N VAL A 63 10.06 -3.97 -15.02
CA VAL A 63 8.65 -4.35 -15.10
C VAL A 63 8.41 -5.54 -14.19
N LEU A 64 7.61 -5.34 -13.16
CA LEU A 64 7.17 -6.36 -12.21
C LEU A 64 5.66 -6.55 -12.36
N GLY A 65 5.09 -7.62 -11.81
CA GLY A 65 3.64 -7.74 -11.77
C GLY A 65 3.12 -8.88 -10.92
N THR A 66 1.80 -8.89 -10.73
CA THR A 66 1.06 -10.03 -10.17
C THR A 66 -0.38 -10.04 -10.67
N ASN A 67 -1.09 -11.15 -10.45
CA ASN A 67 -2.52 -11.21 -10.64
C ASN A 67 -3.23 -10.88 -9.33
N LEU A 68 -4.18 -9.95 -9.37
CA LEU A 68 -5.05 -9.62 -8.24
C LEU A 68 -6.50 -9.51 -8.68
N LYS A 69 -7.41 -9.85 -7.77
CA LYS A 69 -8.86 -9.65 -7.94
C LYS A 69 -9.31 -8.29 -7.40
N TYR A 70 -8.77 -7.90 -6.26
CA TYR A 70 -9.06 -6.64 -5.56
C TYR A 70 -7.77 -5.91 -5.27
N SER A 71 -7.84 -4.59 -5.20
CA SER A 71 -6.72 -3.72 -4.88
C SER A 71 -6.13 -4.04 -3.50
N GLU A 72 -4.82 -3.93 -3.36
CA GLU A 72 -4.09 -4.32 -2.15
C GLU A 72 -2.82 -3.49 -1.96
N LEU A 73 -2.31 -3.39 -0.73
CA LEU A 73 -1.02 -2.76 -0.45
C LEU A 73 0.13 -3.69 -0.84
N PHE A 74 0.97 -3.23 -1.76
CA PHE A 74 2.22 -3.85 -2.17
C PHE A 74 3.42 -3.00 -1.76
N TYR A 75 4.60 -3.58 -1.89
CA TYR A 75 5.87 -2.88 -1.72
C TYR A 75 6.76 -3.15 -2.92
N VAL A 76 7.51 -2.14 -3.34
CA VAL A 76 8.70 -2.37 -4.16
C VAL A 76 9.92 -2.21 -3.27
N GLN A 77 10.64 -3.32 -3.05
CA GLN A 77 11.90 -3.32 -2.32
C GLN A 77 13.08 -3.17 -3.28
N LEU A 78 14.06 -2.33 -2.94
CA LEU A 78 15.36 -2.31 -3.59
C LEU A 78 16.43 -3.01 -2.71
N ASP A 79 17.02 -4.08 -3.22
CA ASP A 79 18.18 -4.74 -2.64
C ASP A 79 19.45 -4.42 -3.45
N ARG A 80 20.43 -3.77 -2.81
CA ARG A 80 21.73 -3.45 -3.41
C ARG A 80 22.85 -4.38 -2.97
N ASN A 81 22.51 -5.50 -2.31
CA ASN A 81 23.45 -6.41 -1.63
C ASN A 81 24.34 -5.70 -0.61
N ASN A 82 23.82 -4.66 0.05
CA ASN A 82 24.54 -3.90 1.07
C ASN A 82 23.85 -4.09 2.44
N PRO A 83 24.51 -4.68 3.44
CA PRO A 83 23.92 -4.92 4.75
C PRO A 83 23.51 -3.64 5.53
N GLY A 84 23.90 -2.46 5.07
CA GLY A 84 23.50 -1.16 5.63
C GLY A 84 22.19 -0.57 5.07
N ASP A 85 21.62 -1.16 4.02
CA ASP A 85 20.38 -0.67 3.39
C ASP A 85 19.16 -0.99 4.27
N LYS A 86 18.80 -0.04 5.14
CA LYS A 86 17.57 -0.08 5.94
C LYS A 86 16.52 0.82 5.29
N ASN A 87 15.27 0.35 5.26
CA ASN A 87 14.09 1.05 4.72
C ASN A 87 14.11 1.34 3.21
N ASN A 88 14.40 0.32 2.39
CA ASN A 88 14.34 0.42 0.93
C ASN A 88 13.01 -0.08 0.34
N ARG A 89 11.86 0.26 0.95
CA ARG A 89 10.54 -0.20 0.48
C ARG A 89 9.64 0.98 0.17
N ILE A 90 9.13 1.03 -1.06
CA ILE A 90 8.09 1.98 -1.48
C ILE A 90 6.73 1.28 -1.30
N PRO A 91 5.90 1.65 -0.31
CA PRO A 91 4.54 1.15 -0.20
C PRO A 91 3.64 1.80 -1.26
N PHE A 92 2.75 1.02 -1.87
CA PHE A 92 1.76 1.54 -2.80
C PHE A 92 0.52 0.63 -2.85
N PHE A 93 -0.65 1.22 -3.05
CA PHE A 93 -1.81 0.44 -3.43
C PHE A 93 -1.69 0.00 -4.90
N GLY A 94 -1.82 -1.29 -5.14
CA GLY A 94 -1.88 -1.89 -6.46
C GLY A 94 -3.31 -2.06 -6.94
N ASP A 95 -3.57 -1.77 -8.21
CA ASP A 95 -4.82 -2.01 -8.94
C ASP A 95 -4.52 -2.84 -10.21
N GLN A 96 -5.55 -3.44 -10.80
CA GLN A 96 -5.42 -4.01 -12.14
C GLN A 96 -5.07 -2.90 -13.15
N GLY A 97 -4.16 -3.19 -14.08
CA GLY A 97 -3.67 -2.25 -15.08
C GLY A 97 -2.18 -1.95 -14.94
N GLU A 98 -1.78 -0.80 -15.48
CA GLU A 98 -0.40 -0.33 -15.46
C GLU A 98 -0.20 0.73 -14.38
N ILE A 99 0.76 0.47 -13.49
CA ILE A 99 1.18 1.36 -12.43
C ILE A 99 2.60 1.79 -12.74
N THR A 100 2.91 3.06 -12.52
CA THR A 100 4.26 3.59 -12.72
C THR A 100 4.77 4.18 -11.42
N ILE A 101 6.01 3.82 -11.06
CA ILE A 101 6.75 4.34 -9.91
C ILE A 101 8.02 5.01 -10.43
N HIS A 102 8.12 6.32 -10.26
CA HIS A 102 9.32 7.09 -10.53
C HIS A 102 9.99 7.46 -9.21
N THR A 103 11.29 7.20 -9.10
CA THR A 103 12.07 7.58 -7.91
C THR A 103 13.55 7.77 -8.28
N THR A 104 14.37 8.15 -7.29
CA THR A 104 15.83 8.27 -7.43
C THR A 104 16.52 7.30 -6.49
N LEU A 105 17.76 6.93 -6.78
CA LEU A 105 18.52 6.06 -5.89
C LEU A 105 18.75 6.68 -4.49
N ASP A 106 19.00 8.00 -4.43
CA ASP A 106 19.34 8.70 -3.20
C ASP A 106 18.13 8.91 -2.28
N ASP A 107 16.94 9.14 -2.87
CA ASP A 107 15.68 9.38 -2.17
C ASP A 107 14.63 8.30 -2.51
N TYR A 108 15.05 7.02 -2.52
CA TYR A 108 14.25 5.91 -3.06
C TYR A 108 12.80 5.87 -2.55
N VAL A 109 12.61 6.06 -1.24
CA VAL A 109 11.27 6.02 -0.62
C VAL A 109 10.60 7.39 -0.61
N THR A 110 11.34 8.43 -0.26
CA THR A 110 10.80 9.77 0.01
C THR A 110 10.44 10.54 -1.27
N ASN A 111 11.09 10.25 -2.39
CA ASN A 111 10.84 10.87 -3.70
C ASN A 111 10.12 9.92 -4.67
N ALA A 112 9.40 8.93 -4.14
CA ALA A 112 8.62 8.01 -4.95
C ALA A 112 7.32 8.67 -5.42
N GLU A 113 7.18 8.83 -6.73
CA GLU A 113 5.95 9.26 -7.40
C GLU A 113 5.24 8.04 -7.99
N ILE A 114 4.01 7.78 -7.53
CA ILE A 114 3.21 6.62 -7.95
C ILE A 114 2.00 7.11 -8.74
N THR A 115 1.80 6.54 -9.93
CA THR A 115 0.68 6.86 -10.83
C THR A 115 0.06 5.57 -11.41
N GLY A 116 -1.17 5.66 -11.95
CA GLY A 116 -1.85 4.53 -12.58
C GLY A 116 -2.69 3.66 -11.64
N SER A 117 -2.70 3.95 -10.34
CA SER A 117 -3.54 3.27 -9.34
C SER A 117 -4.63 4.22 -8.80
N PRO A 118 -5.92 4.02 -9.15
CA PRO A 118 -7.03 4.77 -8.55
C PRO A 118 -7.12 4.62 -7.03
N THR A 119 -6.77 3.45 -6.48
CA THR A 119 -6.76 3.23 -5.03
C THR A 119 -5.66 4.04 -4.35
N GLN A 120 -4.49 4.15 -4.97
CA GLN A 120 -3.40 5.01 -4.50
C GLN A 120 -3.78 6.50 -4.55
N GLU A 121 -4.58 6.94 -5.51
CA GLU A 121 -5.12 8.31 -5.55
C GLU A 121 -6.00 8.62 -4.33
N VAL A 122 -6.92 7.70 -4.00
CA VAL A 122 -7.78 7.81 -2.82
C VAL A 122 -6.92 7.88 -1.56
N TYR A 123 -5.97 6.95 -1.40
CA TYR A 123 -5.07 6.94 -0.25
C TYR A 123 -4.23 8.22 -0.15
N ARG A 124 -3.68 8.70 -1.27
CA ARG A 124 -2.91 9.95 -1.29
C ARG A 124 -3.74 11.17 -0.92
N SER A 125 -5.02 11.19 -1.29
CA SER A 125 -5.93 12.27 -0.89
C SER A 125 -6.17 12.30 0.62
N TYR A 126 -6.26 11.13 1.27
CA TYR A 126 -6.29 11.00 2.72
C TYR A 126 -4.99 11.51 3.35
N MET A 127 -3.84 11.04 2.84
CA MET A 127 -2.52 11.38 3.36
C MET A 127 -2.26 12.89 3.36
N ARG A 128 -2.74 13.61 2.34
CA ARG A 128 -2.60 15.08 2.23
C ARG A 128 -3.17 15.82 3.45
N ILE A 129 -4.23 15.30 4.05
CA ILE A 129 -4.91 15.92 5.18
C ILE A 129 -4.44 15.34 6.50
N ILE A 130 -4.28 14.01 6.60
CA ILE A 130 -3.87 13.37 7.86
C ILE A 130 -2.48 13.83 8.33
N ASN A 131 -1.58 14.17 7.39
CA ASN A 131 -0.26 14.68 7.73
C ASN A 131 -0.30 16.01 8.48
N GLN A 132 -1.35 16.82 8.32
CA GLN A 132 -1.52 18.05 9.11
C GLN A 132 -1.82 17.73 10.58
N PHE A 133 -2.66 16.72 10.82
CA PHE A 133 -2.92 16.21 12.18
C PHE A 133 -1.66 15.63 12.81
N ASN A 134 -0.88 14.86 12.04
CA ASN A 134 0.38 14.28 12.53
C ASN A 134 1.40 15.37 12.91
N ASN A 135 1.49 16.45 12.11
CA ASN A 135 2.36 17.58 12.45
C ASN A 135 1.88 18.32 13.71
N GLU A 136 0.58 18.60 13.83
CA GLU A 136 0.00 19.23 15.04
C GLU A 136 0.22 18.34 16.29
N GLU A 137 0.15 17.01 16.13
CA GLU A 137 0.42 16.03 17.19
C GLU A 137 1.88 16.08 17.65
N LEU A 138 2.83 16.19 16.70
CA LEU A 138 4.25 16.35 17.01
C LEU A 138 4.54 17.68 17.71
N ASP A 139 3.90 18.77 17.29
CA ASP A 139 4.05 20.09 17.92
C ASP A 139 3.53 20.07 19.37
N LEU A 140 2.37 19.45 19.61
CA LEU A 140 1.82 19.28 20.97
C LEU A 140 2.71 18.39 21.84
N LEU A 141 3.27 17.33 21.27
CA LEU A 141 4.20 16.44 21.99
C LEU A 141 5.48 17.17 22.39
N ALA A 142 6.05 17.98 21.49
CA ALA A 142 7.21 18.80 21.78
C ALA A 142 6.91 19.83 22.90
N ALA A 143 5.75 20.49 22.84
CA ALA A 143 5.30 21.41 23.86
C ALA A 143 5.10 20.71 25.22
N TYR A 144 4.56 19.49 25.23
CA TYR A 144 4.38 18.68 26.44
C TYR A 144 5.70 18.40 27.14
N PHE A 145 6.70 17.88 26.41
CA PHE A 145 8.02 17.61 27.00
C PHE A 145 8.69 18.88 27.53
N ASN A 146 8.56 20.00 26.82
CA ASN A 146 9.08 21.29 27.30
C ASN A 146 8.39 21.74 28.59
N ALA A 147 7.07 21.62 28.70
CA ALA A 147 6.35 21.96 29.93
C ALA A 147 6.73 21.05 31.10
N GLN A 148 6.96 19.76 30.83
CA GLN A 148 7.40 18.78 31.83
C GLN A 148 8.80 19.10 32.37
N ILE A 149 9.75 19.45 31.49
CA ILE A 149 11.12 19.85 31.89
C ILE A 149 11.10 21.10 32.78
N ASN A 150 10.19 22.03 32.50
CA ASN A 150 10.08 23.30 33.23
C ASN A 150 9.11 23.25 34.42
N GLU A 151 8.62 22.06 34.80
CA GLU A 151 7.69 21.84 35.92
C GLU A 151 6.41 22.72 35.87
N ASN A 152 5.94 23.07 34.67
CA ASN A 152 4.78 23.94 34.48
C ASN A 152 3.48 23.13 34.42
N THR A 153 2.91 22.82 35.59
CA THR A 153 1.73 21.94 35.73
C THR A 153 0.47 22.47 35.05
N ASP A 154 0.24 23.78 35.05
CA ASP A 154 -0.95 24.37 34.41
C ASP A 154 -0.90 24.23 32.88
N SER A 155 0.31 24.28 32.31
CA SER A 155 0.51 24.05 30.87
C SER A 155 0.30 22.58 30.48
N LEU A 156 0.63 21.63 31.36
CA LEU A 156 0.46 20.19 31.10
C LEU A 156 -1.02 19.82 30.92
N ALA A 157 -1.89 20.24 31.84
CA ALA A 157 -3.32 19.92 31.76
C ALA A 157 -3.98 20.51 30.49
N LEU A 158 -3.55 21.70 30.07
CA LEU A 158 -4.02 22.32 28.82
C LEU A 158 -3.56 21.52 27.59
N LEU A 159 -2.29 21.13 27.54
CA LEU A 159 -1.71 20.36 26.44
C LEU A 159 -2.33 18.97 26.31
N GLU A 160 -2.61 18.29 27.42
CA GLU A 160 -3.34 17.03 27.44
C GLU A 160 -4.75 17.17 26.86
N LYS A 161 -5.46 18.25 27.23
CA LYS A 161 -6.79 18.54 26.67
C LYS A 161 -6.73 18.83 25.16
N GLN A 162 -5.71 19.56 24.70
CA GLN A 162 -5.51 19.83 23.27
C GLN A 162 -5.19 18.55 22.49
N SER A 163 -4.31 17.70 23.03
CA SER A 163 -3.97 16.40 22.46
C SER A 163 -5.19 15.48 22.35
N ALA A 164 -6.00 15.39 23.42
CA ALA A 164 -7.25 14.61 23.39
C ALA A 164 -8.26 15.13 22.35
N ASN A 165 -8.37 16.45 22.19
CA ASN A 165 -9.22 17.05 21.16
C ASN A 165 -8.70 16.75 19.75
N LEU A 166 -7.39 16.88 19.54
CA LEU A 166 -6.74 16.58 18.27
C LEU A 166 -6.98 15.12 17.88
N LEU A 167 -6.77 14.18 18.79
CA LEU A 167 -7.03 12.75 18.59
C LEU A 167 -8.49 12.51 18.18
N LYS A 168 -9.45 13.12 18.88
CA LYS A 168 -10.88 13.00 18.53
C LYS A 168 -11.17 13.52 17.12
N ARG A 169 -10.62 14.68 16.74
CA ARG A 169 -10.79 15.25 15.40
C ARG A 169 -10.16 14.35 14.33
N LYS A 170 -8.96 13.83 14.57
CA LYS A 170 -8.23 12.91 13.68
C LYS A 170 -9.03 11.62 13.43
N MET A 171 -9.58 11.03 14.48
CA MET A 171 -10.43 9.84 14.39
C MET A 171 -11.70 10.12 13.58
N LEU A 172 -12.44 11.19 13.90
CA LEU A 172 -13.66 11.54 13.19
C LEU A 172 -13.40 11.86 11.71
N PHE A 173 -12.31 12.56 11.41
CA PHE A 173 -11.87 12.79 10.04
C PHE A 173 -11.65 11.48 9.29
N THR A 174 -10.89 10.55 9.90
CA THR A 174 -10.59 9.25 9.29
C THR A 174 -11.83 8.40 9.09
N THR A 175 -12.73 8.35 10.08
CA THR A 175 -14.02 7.65 9.96
C THR A 175 -14.86 8.24 8.83
N ASN A 176 -15.01 9.56 8.77
CA ASN A 176 -15.77 10.22 7.71
C ASN A 176 -15.14 9.99 6.33
N PHE A 177 -13.81 10.03 6.23
CA PHE A 177 -13.10 9.74 4.98
C PHE A 177 -13.38 8.31 4.52
N ALA A 178 -13.28 7.32 5.41
CA ALA A 178 -13.55 5.93 5.10
C ALA A 178 -15.01 5.71 4.66
N VAL A 179 -15.98 6.28 5.38
CA VAL A 179 -17.42 6.23 5.04
C VAL A 179 -17.68 6.84 3.65
N ASN A 180 -17.08 7.98 3.34
CA ASN A 180 -17.24 8.64 2.03
C ASN A 180 -16.51 7.94 0.88
N ASN A 181 -15.60 7.00 1.19
CA ASN A 181 -14.85 6.20 0.21
C ASN A 181 -15.14 4.70 0.38
N ALA A 182 -16.36 4.35 0.79
CA ALA A 182 -16.72 2.97 1.13
C ALA A 182 -16.65 1.96 -0.04
N ASN A 183 -16.53 2.45 -1.28
CA ASN A 183 -16.28 1.64 -2.47
C ASN A 183 -14.78 1.40 -2.75
N SER A 184 -13.88 1.93 -1.92
CA SER A 184 -12.43 1.72 -2.01
C SER A 184 -11.95 0.85 -0.85
N VAL A 185 -11.00 -0.04 -1.13
CA VAL A 185 -10.32 -0.85 -0.10
C VAL A 185 -9.54 -0.01 0.92
N VAL A 186 -9.29 1.27 0.61
CA VAL A 186 -8.72 2.24 1.55
C VAL A 186 -9.60 2.40 2.79
N ALA A 187 -10.94 2.31 2.66
CA ALA A 187 -11.85 2.48 3.79
C ALA A 187 -11.60 1.44 4.91
N PRO A 188 -11.68 0.12 4.67
CA PRO A 188 -11.35 -0.87 5.69
C PRO A 188 -9.87 -0.88 6.07
N TYR A 189 -8.96 -0.54 5.15
CA TYR A 189 -7.55 -0.41 5.49
C TYR A 189 -7.31 0.65 6.57
N LEU A 190 -7.87 1.86 6.39
CA LEU A 190 -7.76 2.94 7.37
C LEU A 190 -8.45 2.60 8.70
N ALA A 191 -9.56 1.87 8.66
CA ALA A 191 -10.20 1.39 9.89
C ALA A 191 -9.26 0.49 10.72
N LEU A 192 -8.50 -0.38 10.05
CA LEU A 192 -7.55 -1.28 10.70
C LEU A 192 -6.26 -0.58 11.12
N SER A 193 -5.72 0.33 10.29
CA SER A 193 -4.41 0.94 10.53
C SER A 193 -4.46 2.19 11.42
N GLU A 194 -5.51 3.01 11.31
CA GLU A 194 -5.57 4.34 11.94
C GLU A 194 -6.56 4.41 13.11
N LEU A 195 -7.52 3.49 13.19
CA LEU A 195 -8.61 3.50 14.16
C LEU A 195 -8.52 2.36 15.18
N SER A 196 -7.34 1.80 15.41
CA SER A 196 -7.11 0.71 16.37
C SER A 196 -7.55 1.04 17.80
N ALA A 197 -7.40 2.30 18.23
CA ALA A 197 -7.84 2.80 19.54
C ALA A 197 -9.25 3.44 19.52
N ALA A 198 -9.96 3.36 18.39
CA ALA A 198 -11.28 3.98 18.25
C ALA A 198 -12.39 3.17 18.94
N PRO A 199 -13.48 3.82 19.38
CA PRO A 199 -14.68 3.12 19.78
C PRO A 199 -15.17 2.18 18.68
N LYS A 200 -15.55 0.95 19.05
CA LYS A 200 -16.08 -0.07 18.13
C LYS A 200 -17.19 0.48 17.23
N SER A 201 -18.05 1.36 17.74
CA SER A 201 -19.15 1.97 16.98
C SER A 201 -18.70 2.71 15.71
N LEU A 202 -17.51 3.31 15.71
CA LEU A 202 -16.96 3.96 14.51
C LEU A 202 -16.50 2.92 13.49
N LEU A 203 -15.89 1.82 13.95
CA LEU A 203 -15.49 0.71 13.10
C LEU A 203 -16.71 -0.01 12.50
N ASP A 204 -17.75 -0.26 13.31
CA ASP A 204 -19.02 -0.81 12.86
C ASP A 204 -19.66 0.09 11.79
N THR A 205 -19.60 1.41 11.95
CA THR A 205 -20.11 2.36 10.95
C THR A 205 -19.40 2.20 9.61
N ILE A 206 -18.06 2.10 9.63
CA ILE A 206 -17.27 1.89 8.40
C ILE A 206 -17.63 0.54 7.79
N ALA A 207 -17.63 -0.52 8.59
CA ALA A 207 -17.89 -1.88 8.12
C ALA A 207 -19.27 -2.02 7.46
N ASN A 208 -20.31 -1.43 8.06
CA ASN A 208 -21.67 -1.46 7.54
C ASN A 208 -21.90 -0.60 6.29
N THR A 209 -20.99 0.34 6.00
CA THR A 209 -21.11 1.20 4.80
C THR A 209 -20.36 0.64 3.60
N MET A 210 -19.44 -0.31 3.79
CA MET A 210 -18.63 -0.90 2.71
C MET A 210 -19.51 -1.49 1.60
N SER A 211 -19.09 -1.32 0.35
CA SER A 211 -19.71 -2.07 -0.75
C SER A 211 -19.48 -3.57 -0.61
N GLU A 212 -20.31 -4.39 -1.27
CA GLU A 212 -20.15 -5.84 -1.27
C GLU A 212 -18.78 -6.29 -1.79
N ASP A 213 -18.24 -5.61 -2.81
CA ASP A 213 -16.91 -5.86 -3.36
C ASP A 213 -15.81 -5.56 -2.35
N VAL A 214 -15.90 -4.42 -1.66
CA VAL A 214 -14.92 -4.03 -0.62
C VAL A 214 -15.02 -4.96 0.58
N ALA A 215 -16.21 -5.32 1.03
CA ALA A 215 -16.41 -6.30 2.10
C ALA A 215 -15.82 -7.68 1.74
N SER A 216 -15.86 -8.06 0.46
CA SER A 216 -15.27 -9.30 -0.06
C SER A 216 -13.74 -9.26 -0.25
N SER A 217 -13.16 -8.05 -0.24
CA SER A 217 -11.71 -7.83 -0.34
C SER A 217 -10.97 -8.29 0.91
N ARG A 218 -9.63 -8.34 0.84
CA ARG A 218 -8.78 -8.71 1.98
C ARG A 218 -9.04 -7.84 3.21
N TYR A 219 -8.99 -6.52 3.06
CA TYR A 219 -9.13 -5.60 4.19
C TYR A 219 -10.57 -5.57 4.72
N GLY A 220 -11.57 -5.72 3.86
CA GLY A 220 -12.97 -5.83 4.29
C GLY A 220 -13.18 -7.03 5.22
N LYS A 221 -12.67 -8.21 4.85
CA LYS A 221 -12.71 -9.42 5.69
C LYS A 221 -11.95 -9.24 7.00
N LEU A 222 -10.74 -8.68 6.93
CA LEU A 222 -9.93 -8.43 8.14
C LEU A 222 -10.65 -7.49 9.13
N LEU A 223 -11.36 -6.47 8.64
CA LEU A 223 -12.14 -5.58 9.49
C LEU A 223 -13.30 -6.32 10.17
N VAL A 224 -14.03 -7.16 9.43
CA VAL A 224 -15.12 -7.97 9.99
C VAL A 224 -14.58 -8.95 11.03
N ASP A 225 -13.48 -9.63 10.73
CA ASP A 225 -12.83 -10.57 11.66
C ASP A 225 -12.37 -9.84 12.93
N TYR A 226 -11.73 -8.67 12.79
CA TYR A 226 -11.32 -7.83 13.92
C TYR A 226 -12.52 -7.44 14.81
N LEU A 227 -13.64 -7.02 14.22
CA LEU A 227 -14.85 -6.66 14.97
C LEU A 227 -15.44 -7.85 15.72
N SER A 228 -15.42 -9.04 15.14
CA SER A 228 -15.91 -10.26 15.80
C SER A 228 -15.09 -10.68 17.04
N VAL A 229 -13.81 -10.31 17.08
CA VAL A 229 -12.94 -10.55 18.25
C VAL A 229 -13.26 -9.57 19.37
N LEU A 230 -13.60 -8.31 19.05
CA LEU A 230 -13.99 -7.30 20.04
C LEU A 230 -15.34 -7.58 20.72
N GLU A 231 -16.15 -8.49 20.17
CA GLU A 231 -17.44 -8.90 20.74
C GLU A 231 -17.32 -9.98 21.81
N LYS A 232 -16.14 -10.58 21.98
CA LYS A 232 -15.84 -11.60 22.99
C LYS A 232 -15.19 -10.99 24.22
#